data_AF-A0A0H3W577-F1
#
_entry.id   AF-A0A0H3W577-F1
#
_cell.length_a   1.000
_cell.length_b   1.000
_cell.length_c   1.000
_cell.angle_alpha   90.00
_cell.angle_beta   90.00
_cell.angle_gamma   90.00
#
_symmetry.space_group_name_H-M   'P 1'
#
loop_
_entity.id
_entity.type
_entity.pdbx_description
1 polymer ?
#
loop_
_entity_poly.entity_id
_entity_poly.type
_entity_poly.pdbx_seq_one_letter_code
_entity_poly.pdbx_strand_id
1 'polypeptide(L)'
;MHFQWLTNVSVFLCILGVAQLVAAGKPNDLFTRITPGDVEVCGKDTGVDRKDFEEAREKGALNHSMLCFLKCAMEKAGFLKDGHLEIDQAKEASPDKMTEPVVECFKAVGPISTCDDIQKVENCLPGS
;
A
#
# COMPACT_ATOMS: atom_id res chain seq x y z
N MET A 1 50.86 -30.76 8.57
CA MET A 1 50.84 -29.51 9.36
C MET A 1 50.33 -28.40 8.45
N HIS A 2 49.40 -27.55 8.94
CA HIS A 2 48.89 -26.28 8.34
C HIS A 2 48.17 -26.38 6.95
N PHE A 3 46.89 -25.99 6.82
CA PHE A 3 46.33 -24.61 6.69
C PHE A 3 46.89 -23.91 5.42
N GLN A 4 46.16 -23.30 4.48
CA GLN A 4 44.86 -22.58 4.47
C GLN A 4 44.31 -22.53 2.99
N TRP A 5 43.05 -22.16 2.63
CA TRP A 5 41.92 -21.68 3.45
C TRP A 5 40.49 -22.10 2.97
N LEU A 6 39.83 -21.33 2.07
CA LEU A 6 38.36 -21.28 1.88
C LEU A 6 37.89 -20.83 0.47
N THR A 7 36.81 -21.49 0.01
CA THR A 7 35.63 -20.97 -0.75
C THR A 7 35.77 -20.13 -2.02
N ASN A 8 35.22 -20.67 -3.12
CA ASN A 8 34.54 -19.89 -4.17
C ASN A 8 33.04 -20.23 -4.22
N VAL A 9 32.34 -20.03 -3.11
CA VAL A 9 30.87 -20.04 -3.05
C VAL A 9 30.39 -18.65 -3.43
N SER A 10 30.18 -18.41 -4.73
CA SER A 10 29.65 -17.12 -5.22
C SER A 10 28.65 -17.29 -6.37
N VAL A 11 27.82 -18.33 -6.27
CA VAL A 11 26.64 -18.56 -7.14
C VAL A 11 25.32 -18.45 -6.35
N PHE A 12 25.39 -18.32 -5.02
CA PHE A 12 24.23 -18.35 -4.12
C PHE A 12 23.79 -17.00 -3.52
N LEU A 13 24.43 -15.88 -3.87
CA LEU A 13 24.21 -14.58 -3.22
C LEU A 13 23.48 -13.50 -4.05
N CYS A 14 22.89 -13.84 -5.20
CA CYS A 14 21.99 -12.92 -5.92
C CYS A 14 20.49 -13.20 -5.71
N ILE A 15 20.11 -14.38 -5.20
CA ILE A 15 18.69 -14.76 -5.01
C ILE A 15 18.15 -14.26 -3.65
N LEU A 16 19.03 -13.82 -2.73
CA LEU A 16 18.64 -13.28 -1.42
C LEU A 16 18.47 -11.74 -1.38
N GLY A 17 18.63 -11.05 -2.50
CA GLY A 17 18.57 -9.57 -2.57
C GLY A 17 17.17 -8.95 -2.42
N VAL A 18 16.09 -9.73 -2.58
CA VAL A 18 14.71 -9.22 -2.54
C VAL A 18 14.10 -9.28 -1.12
N ALA A 19 14.65 -10.12 -0.23
CA ALA A 19 14.09 -10.37 1.11
C ALA A 19 14.25 -9.20 2.11
N GLN A 20 15.10 -8.21 1.82
CA GLN A 20 15.44 -7.15 2.78
C GLN A 20 14.63 -5.85 2.63
N LEU A 21 13.70 -5.77 1.67
CA LEU A 21 12.85 -4.57 1.45
C LEU A 21 11.65 -4.44 2.42
N VAL A 22 11.38 -5.44 3.27
CA VAL A 22 10.20 -5.47 4.16
C VAL A 22 10.49 -4.91 5.57
N ALA A 23 11.76 -4.72 5.94
CA ALA A 23 12.17 -4.48 7.33
C ALA A 23 12.39 -2.98 7.69
N ALA A 24 11.39 -2.13 7.47
CA ALA A 24 11.41 -0.72 7.96
C ALA A 24 10.04 -0.07 8.25
N GLY A 25 8.93 -0.82 8.22
CA GLY A 25 7.59 -0.30 8.54
C GLY A 25 7.20 -0.47 10.02
N LYS A 26 6.47 0.49 10.59
CA LYS A 26 5.79 0.28 11.90
C LYS A 26 4.62 -0.70 11.70
N PRO A 27 4.35 -1.62 12.65
CA PRO A 27 3.43 -2.74 12.43
C PRO A 27 1.91 -2.40 12.46
N ASN A 28 1.50 -1.13 12.55
CA ASN A 28 0.08 -0.73 12.66
C ASN A 28 -0.37 0.11 11.44
N ASP A 29 0.05 -0.26 10.24
CA ASP A 29 -0.27 0.45 9.00
C ASP A 29 -1.25 -0.32 8.11
N LEU A 30 -1.97 0.42 7.26
CA LEU A 30 -2.89 -0.11 6.21
C LEU A 30 -2.22 -1.22 5.36
N PHE A 31 -0.90 -1.11 5.23
CA PHE A 31 0.02 -2.04 4.57
C PHE A 31 0.20 -3.41 5.27
N THR A 32 -0.48 -3.67 6.40
CA THR A 32 -0.50 -5.00 7.04
C THR A 32 -1.36 -6.03 6.31
N ARG A 33 -2.39 -5.59 5.56
CA ARG A 33 -3.18 -6.45 4.65
C ARG A 33 -2.74 -6.39 3.19
N ILE A 34 -1.98 -5.36 2.79
CA ILE A 34 -1.42 -5.24 1.44
C ILE A 34 -0.11 -6.02 1.42
N THR A 35 -0.06 -7.16 0.73
CA THR A 35 1.19 -7.92 0.62
C THR A 35 2.16 -7.25 -0.37
N PRO A 36 3.47 -7.55 -0.31
CA PRO A 36 4.41 -7.11 -1.35
C PRO A 36 4.00 -7.56 -2.77
N GLY A 37 3.29 -8.70 -2.89
CA GLY A 37 2.74 -9.17 -4.16
C GLY A 37 1.60 -8.31 -4.67
N ASP A 38 0.74 -7.78 -3.79
CA ASP A 38 -0.35 -6.86 -4.17
C ASP A 38 0.21 -5.51 -4.63
N VAL A 39 1.25 -5.00 -3.95
CA VAL A 39 2.02 -3.82 -4.40
C VAL A 39 2.63 -4.04 -5.78
N GLU A 40 3.24 -5.21 -6.02
CA GLU A 40 3.85 -5.54 -7.31
C GLU A 40 2.81 -5.64 -8.43
N VAL A 41 1.65 -6.25 -8.17
CA VAL A 41 0.55 -6.34 -9.15
C VAL A 41 -0.02 -4.96 -9.46
N CYS A 42 -0.44 -4.20 -8.45
CA CYS A 42 -1.03 -2.87 -8.66
C CYS A 42 -0.05 -1.88 -9.29
N GLY A 43 1.25 -1.97 -8.96
CA GLY A 43 2.31 -1.18 -9.60
C GLY A 43 2.50 -1.51 -11.07
N LYS A 44 2.48 -2.81 -11.44
CA LYS A 44 2.56 -3.24 -12.84
C LYS A 44 1.34 -2.82 -13.66
N ASP A 45 0.14 -2.93 -13.10
CA ASP A 45 -1.11 -2.60 -13.80
C ASP A 45 -1.26 -1.09 -14.06
N THR A 46 -0.65 -0.24 -13.22
CA THR A 46 -0.79 1.23 -13.28
C THR A 46 0.46 1.96 -13.75
N GLY A 47 1.61 1.27 -13.81
CA GLY A 47 2.92 1.85 -14.09
C GLY A 47 3.52 2.68 -12.94
N VAL A 48 2.90 2.65 -11.75
CA VAL A 48 3.31 3.45 -10.58
C VAL A 48 4.40 2.74 -9.79
N ASP A 49 5.47 3.46 -9.44
CA ASP A 49 6.51 3.02 -8.50
C ASP A 49 6.57 3.88 -7.23
N ARG A 50 7.52 3.58 -6.33
CA ARG A 50 7.64 4.27 -5.03
C ARG A 50 8.00 5.76 -5.18
N LYS A 51 8.74 6.14 -6.22
CA LYS A 51 9.15 7.52 -6.49
C LYS A 51 7.98 8.40 -6.89
N ASP A 52 6.99 7.86 -7.60
CA ASP A 52 5.77 8.60 -7.92
C ASP A 52 5.08 9.10 -6.65
N PHE A 53 4.99 8.23 -5.62
CA PHE A 53 4.46 8.60 -4.30
C PHE A 53 5.39 9.53 -3.50
N GLU A 54 6.71 9.38 -3.62
CA GLU A 54 7.68 10.32 -3.03
C GLU A 54 7.50 11.73 -3.64
N GLU A 55 7.42 11.85 -4.96
CA GLU A 55 7.16 13.11 -5.67
C GLU A 55 5.75 13.67 -5.39
N ALA A 56 4.73 12.83 -5.32
CA ALA A 56 3.36 13.25 -5.01
C ALA A 56 3.26 13.88 -3.62
N ARG A 57 4.01 13.33 -2.66
CA ARG A 57 4.10 13.87 -1.30
C ARG A 57 4.78 15.23 -1.26
N GLU A 58 5.78 15.47 -2.09
CA GLU A 58 6.40 16.80 -2.24
C GLU A 58 5.47 17.80 -2.92
N LYS A 59 4.66 17.34 -3.90
CA LYS A 59 3.70 18.16 -4.65
C LYS A 59 2.36 18.36 -3.94
N GLY A 60 2.08 17.58 -2.89
CA GLY A 60 0.81 17.58 -2.16
C GLY A 60 -0.39 17.04 -2.96
N ALA A 61 -0.16 16.27 -4.03
CA ALA A 61 -1.24 15.81 -4.92
C ALA A 61 -0.91 14.49 -5.61
N LEU A 62 -1.89 13.58 -5.63
CA LEU A 62 -1.84 12.32 -6.39
C LEU A 62 -2.26 12.56 -7.85
N ASN A 63 -1.72 11.76 -8.76
CA ASN A 63 -2.15 11.73 -10.17
C ASN A 63 -3.11 10.54 -10.40
N HIS A 64 -3.75 10.50 -11.57
CA HIS A 64 -4.73 9.46 -11.92
C HIS A 64 -4.17 8.02 -11.77
N SER A 65 -2.93 7.76 -12.20
CA SER A 65 -2.30 6.44 -12.06
C SER A 65 -2.12 6.05 -10.59
N MET A 66 -1.72 6.98 -9.72
CA MET A 66 -1.63 6.76 -8.28
C MET A 66 -2.99 6.53 -7.63
N LEU A 67 -4.05 7.22 -8.06
CA LEU A 67 -5.41 6.94 -7.62
C LEU A 67 -5.86 5.54 -8.06
N CYS A 68 -5.51 5.09 -9.28
CA CYS A 68 -5.76 3.72 -9.71
C CYS A 68 -4.98 2.69 -8.89
N PHE A 69 -3.73 3.00 -8.51
CA PHE A 69 -2.92 2.13 -7.67
C PHE A 69 -3.59 1.96 -6.29
N LEU A 70 -4.03 3.05 -5.67
CA LEU A 70 -4.74 3.01 -4.39
C LEU A 70 -6.04 2.19 -4.48
N LYS A 71 -6.85 2.40 -5.53
CA LYS A 71 -8.06 1.59 -5.78
C LYS A 71 -7.75 0.10 -5.83
N CYS A 72 -6.75 -0.29 -6.63
CA CYS A 72 -6.29 -1.67 -6.73
C CYS A 72 -5.82 -2.22 -5.38
N ALA A 73 -5.00 -1.47 -4.64
CA ALA A 73 -4.49 -1.89 -3.34
C ALA A 73 -5.61 -2.08 -2.30
N MET A 74 -6.62 -1.21 -2.31
CA MET A 74 -7.81 -1.33 -1.43
C MET A 74 -8.67 -2.54 -1.81
N GLU A 75 -8.82 -2.84 -3.09
CA GLU A 75 -9.52 -4.05 -3.56
C GLU A 75 -8.77 -5.33 -3.15
N LYS A 76 -7.44 -5.37 -3.29
CA LYS A 76 -6.61 -6.51 -2.88
C LYS A 76 -6.61 -6.73 -1.37
N ALA A 77 -6.54 -5.65 -0.58
CA ALA A 77 -6.59 -5.72 0.89
C ALA A 77 -7.98 -6.06 1.45
N GLY A 78 -9.02 -6.11 0.61
CA GLY A 78 -10.41 -6.33 1.02
C GLY A 78 -11.08 -5.11 1.65
N PHE A 79 -10.48 -3.92 1.56
CA PHE A 79 -11.05 -2.66 2.07
C PHE A 79 -12.02 -1.99 1.09
N LEU A 80 -11.99 -2.37 -0.19
CA LEU A 80 -12.94 -1.96 -1.22
C LEU A 80 -13.50 -3.19 -1.91
N LYS A 81 -14.83 -3.37 -1.89
CA LYS A 81 -15.50 -4.51 -2.49
C LYS A 81 -16.82 -4.08 -3.13
N ASP A 82 -17.06 -4.53 -4.37
CA ASP A 82 -18.27 -4.19 -5.14
C ASP A 82 -18.55 -2.67 -5.22
N GLY A 83 -17.49 -1.86 -5.14
CA GLY A 83 -17.55 -0.39 -5.11
C GLY A 83 -17.80 0.24 -3.73
N HIS A 84 -17.86 -0.53 -2.65
CA HIS A 84 -18.12 -0.07 -1.29
C HIS A 84 -16.93 -0.26 -0.35
N LEU A 85 -16.74 0.67 0.58
CA LEU A 85 -15.71 0.59 1.62
C LEU A 85 -16.12 -0.41 2.71
N GLU A 86 -15.28 -1.41 2.94
CA GLU A 86 -15.46 -2.46 3.94
C GLU A 86 -14.98 -1.96 5.31
N ILE A 87 -15.73 -1.02 5.89
CA ILE A 87 -15.34 -0.23 7.07
C ILE A 87 -14.98 -1.12 8.28
N ASP A 88 -15.71 -2.22 8.49
CA ASP A 88 -15.44 -3.10 9.63
C ASP A 88 -14.16 -3.93 9.43
N GLN A 89 -13.80 -4.27 8.18
CA GLN A 89 -12.49 -4.84 7.85
C GLN A 89 -11.36 -3.84 8.08
N ALA A 90 -11.57 -2.57 7.72
CA ALA A 90 -10.61 -1.49 7.98
C ALA A 90 -10.40 -1.24 9.49
N LYS A 91 -11.48 -1.29 10.30
CA LYS A 91 -11.40 -1.21 11.77
C LYS A 91 -10.65 -2.38 12.39
N GLU A 92 -10.87 -3.60 11.90
CA GLU A 92 -10.15 -4.80 12.36
C GLU A 92 -8.65 -4.68 12.08
N ALA A 93 -8.28 -4.23 10.87
CA ALA A 93 -6.89 -4.14 10.43
C ALA A 93 -6.13 -2.92 11.00
N SER A 94 -6.82 -1.85 11.39
CA SER A 94 -6.17 -0.62 11.88
C SER A 94 -7.07 0.14 12.88
N PRO A 95 -7.38 -0.46 14.06
CA PRO A 95 -8.31 0.13 15.03
C PRO A 95 -7.86 1.52 15.52
N ASP A 96 -6.56 1.72 15.71
CA ASP A 96 -5.97 3.00 16.15
C ASP A 96 -6.15 4.13 15.11
N LYS A 97 -6.32 3.80 13.83
CA LYS A 97 -6.48 4.77 12.73
C LYS A 97 -7.95 5.04 12.39
N MET A 98 -8.82 4.05 12.63
CA MET A 98 -10.25 4.13 12.35
C MET A 98 -11.02 4.86 13.47
N THR A 99 -10.61 6.10 13.73
CA THR A 99 -11.30 7.03 14.63
C THR A 99 -12.72 7.34 14.14
N GLU A 100 -13.59 7.82 15.02
CA GLU A 100 -14.98 8.14 14.68
C GLU A 100 -15.11 9.09 13.46
N PRO A 101 -14.34 10.19 13.33
CA PRO A 101 -14.40 11.03 12.13
C PRO A 101 -13.95 10.34 10.83
N VAL A 102 -12.96 9.44 10.89
CA VAL A 102 -12.54 8.62 9.74
C VAL A 102 -13.64 7.64 9.33
N VAL A 103 -14.29 7.01 10.31
CA VAL A 103 -15.42 6.11 10.09
C VAL A 103 -16.61 6.83 9.49
N GLU A 104 -16.90 8.06 9.91
CA GLU A 104 -17.96 8.89 9.32
C GLU A 104 -17.63 9.34 7.90
N CYS A 105 -16.40 9.78 7.64
CA CYS A 105 -15.87 10.05 6.29
C CYS A 105 -16.09 8.85 5.36
N PHE A 106 -15.65 7.65 5.74
CA PHE A 106 -15.80 6.46 4.89
C PHE A 106 -17.27 6.06 4.65
N LYS A 107 -18.18 6.31 5.60
CA LYS A 107 -19.63 6.14 5.36
C LYS A 107 -20.19 7.15 4.35
N ALA A 108 -19.62 8.36 4.31
CA ALA A 108 -20.11 9.46 3.48
C ALA A 108 -19.57 9.46 2.03
N VAL A 109 -18.42 8.81 1.76
CA VAL A 109 -17.81 8.73 0.40
C VAL A 109 -18.77 8.18 -0.66
N GLY A 110 -19.65 7.24 -0.27
CA GLY A 110 -20.52 6.53 -1.21
C GLY A 110 -19.73 5.56 -2.11
N PRO A 111 -20.25 5.23 -3.30
CA PRO A 111 -19.60 4.27 -4.20
C PRO A 111 -18.30 4.79 -4.83
N ILE A 112 -17.31 3.89 -4.92
CA ILE A 112 -16.03 4.05 -5.59
C ILE A 112 -16.00 3.12 -6.80
N SER A 113 -16.25 3.67 -7.98
CA SER A 113 -16.36 2.91 -9.24
C SER A 113 -15.14 3.09 -10.15
N THR A 114 -14.55 4.29 -10.12
CA THR A 114 -13.42 4.74 -10.94
C THR A 114 -12.22 5.02 -10.05
N CYS A 115 -11.04 5.20 -10.65
CA CYS A 115 -9.85 5.66 -9.91
C CYS A 115 -10.07 7.04 -9.28
N ASP A 116 -10.69 7.96 -10.02
CA ASP A 116 -10.92 9.33 -9.56
C ASP A 116 -11.88 9.42 -8.36
N ASP A 117 -12.74 8.40 -8.17
CA ASP A 117 -13.58 8.29 -6.96
C ASP A 117 -12.76 8.12 -5.66
N ILE A 118 -11.50 7.67 -5.74
CA ILE A 118 -10.59 7.60 -4.57
C ILE A 118 -10.30 9.01 -4.01
N GLN A 119 -10.32 10.05 -4.86
CA GLN A 119 -10.15 11.44 -4.40
C GLN A 119 -11.23 11.85 -3.40
N LYS A 120 -12.41 11.22 -3.40
CA LYS A 120 -13.46 11.44 -2.39
C LYS A 120 -13.03 10.97 -0.99
N VAL A 121 -12.24 9.90 -0.92
CA VAL A 121 -11.71 9.35 0.33
C VAL A 121 -10.67 10.31 0.90
N GLU A 122 -9.67 10.70 0.08
CA GLU A 122 -8.65 11.67 0.44
C GLU A 122 -9.29 12.98 0.94
N ASN A 123 -10.25 13.53 0.19
CA ASN A 123 -10.91 14.80 0.50
C ASN A 123 -11.83 14.77 1.74
N CYS A 124 -12.17 13.61 2.31
CA CYS A 124 -12.96 13.54 3.55
C CYS A 124 -12.14 13.17 4.78
N LEU A 125 -10.88 12.75 4.62
CA LEU A 125 -10.05 12.37 5.75
C LEU A 125 -9.78 13.58 6.66
N PRO A 126 -9.92 13.45 7.99
CA PRO A 126 -9.68 14.55 8.91
C PRO A 126 -8.20 14.96 8.91
N GLY A 127 -7.91 16.11 8.29
CA GLY A 127 -6.56 16.68 8.21
C GLY A 127 -5.90 16.63 6.83
N SER A 128 -6.64 16.29 5.77
CA SER A 128 -6.30 16.59 4.37
C SER A 128 -6.42 18.09 4.04
#